data_AF-A0A7C9G1P4-F1
#
_entry.id   AF-A0A7C9G1P4-F1
#
_cell.length_a   1.000
_cell.length_b   1.000
_cell.length_c   1.000
_cell.angle_alpha   90.00
_cell.angle_beta   90.00
_cell.angle_gamma   90.00
#
_symmetry.space_group_name_H-M   'P 1'
#
loop_
_entity.id
_entity.type
_entity.pdbx_description
1 polymer ?
#
loop_
_entity_poly.entity_id
_entity_poly.type
_entity_poly.pdbx_seq_one_letter_code
_entity_poly.pdbx_strand_id
1 'polypeptide(L)'
;MMYLDNSSKTVLVVNAEFPAPTIINAVAHTTLGLAAANAVSAWNLLPYPSPAFSVESRISEYPVIVLRSKRSSPLERLVLQLKGMDIVHNAFIDSMLGVSAVEQQSATLAAEPGKNRIVCVGLFGSESEIRPLIKSFSLYKTSDSLAHAAPSVEIGAMAR
;
A
#
# COMPACT_ATOMS: atom_id res chain seq x y z
N MET A 1 20.51 -7.87 -3.02
CA MET A 1 20.75 -7.17 -4.29
C MET A 1 20.39 -5.71 -4.07
N MET A 2 21.31 -4.77 -4.33
CA MET A 2 21.03 -3.34 -4.21
C MET A 2 20.52 -2.86 -5.56
N TYR A 3 19.28 -2.39 -5.63
CA TYR A 3 18.75 -1.77 -6.85
C TYR A 3 19.47 -0.42 -7.06
N LEU A 4 19.96 -0.19 -8.28
CA LEU A 4 20.82 0.96 -8.58
C LEU A 4 20.00 2.26 -8.63
N ASP A 5 18.81 2.22 -9.23
CA ASP A 5 17.94 3.39 -9.41
C ASP A 5 17.09 3.62 -8.15
N ASN A 6 17.76 3.97 -7.05
CA ASN A 6 17.17 4.09 -5.72
C ASN A 6 17.10 5.53 -5.19
N SER A 7 17.34 6.53 -6.04
CA SER A 7 17.30 7.96 -5.72
C SER A 7 15.93 8.40 -5.22
N SER A 8 14.86 7.86 -5.82
CA SER A 8 13.47 8.03 -5.42
C SER A 8 12.81 6.67 -5.21
N LYS A 9 11.72 6.61 -4.44
CA LYS A 9 10.99 5.37 -4.17
C LYS A 9 9.51 5.62 -3.97
N THR A 10 8.70 4.66 -4.39
CA THR A 10 7.31 4.54 -3.92
C THR A 10 7.31 3.61 -2.72
N VAL A 11 6.72 4.05 -1.61
CA VAL A 11 6.62 3.23 -0.40
C VAL A 11 5.16 3.10 -0.02
N LEU A 12 4.73 1.86 0.17
CA LEU A 12 3.39 1.48 0.60
C LEU A 12 3.51 0.82 1.98
N VAL A 13 2.99 1.45 3.02
CA VAL A 13 2.97 0.87 4.37
C VAL A 13 1.57 0.33 4.63
N VAL A 14 1.44 -0.99 4.74
CA VAL A 14 0.15 -1.68 4.90
C VAL A 14 -0.08 -2.11 6.35
N ASN A 15 -1.34 -2.15 6.78
CA ASN A 15 -1.70 -2.76 8.05
C ASN A 15 -1.93 -4.26 7.88
N ALA A 16 -1.00 -5.07 8.40
CA ALA A 16 -1.01 -6.53 8.29
C ALA A 16 -2.13 -7.21 9.09
N GLU A 17 -2.90 -6.47 9.88
CA GLU A 17 -4.09 -7.00 10.54
C GLU A 17 -5.28 -7.16 9.58
N PHE A 18 -5.21 -6.61 8.37
CA PHE A 18 -6.22 -6.83 7.33
C PHE A 18 -5.87 -8.05 6.46
N PRO A 19 -6.87 -8.74 5.92
CA PRO A 19 -6.62 -9.88 5.03
C PRO A 19 -6.00 -9.41 3.72
N ALA A 20 -5.19 -10.27 3.10
CA ALA A 20 -4.43 -9.95 1.89
C ALA A 20 -5.28 -9.36 0.74
N PRO A 21 -6.51 -9.84 0.44
CA PRO A 21 -7.35 -9.22 -0.59
C PRO A 21 -7.68 -7.75 -0.30
N THR A 22 -7.98 -7.41 0.96
CA THR A 22 -8.25 -6.02 1.38
C THR A 22 -7.01 -5.16 1.26
N ILE A 23 -5.84 -5.69 1.63
CA ILE A 23 -4.57 -4.99 1.47
C ILE A 23 -4.26 -4.71 0.00
N ILE A 24 -4.45 -5.69 -0.89
CA ILE A 24 -4.21 -5.52 -2.34
C ILE A 24 -5.13 -4.44 -2.90
N ASN A 25 -6.41 -4.47 -2.54
CA ASN A 25 -7.37 -3.44 -2.95
C ASN A 25 -6.93 -2.04 -2.49
N ALA A 26 -6.57 -1.91 -1.21
CA ALA A 26 -6.09 -0.67 -0.63
C ALA A 26 -4.81 -0.17 -1.31
N VAL A 27 -3.84 -1.05 -1.58
CA VAL A 27 -2.61 -0.73 -2.31
C VAL A 27 -2.90 -0.20 -3.71
N ALA A 28 -3.82 -0.83 -4.45
CA ALA A 28 -4.18 -0.41 -5.80
C ALA A 28 -4.78 1.01 -5.80
N HIS A 29 -5.80 1.26 -4.98
CA HIS A 29 -6.41 2.59 -4.87
C HIS A 29 -5.45 3.64 -4.32
N THR A 30 -4.60 3.27 -3.35
CA THR A 30 -3.60 4.18 -2.79
C THR A 30 -2.63 4.62 -3.88
N THR A 31 -2.12 3.67 -4.66
CA THR A 31 -1.18 3.93 -5.76
C THR A 31 -1.83 4.75 -6.87
N LEU A 32 -3.10 4.47 -7.23
CA LEU A 32 -3.83 5.25 -8.22
C LEU A 32 -4.06 6.70 -7.79
N GLY A 33 -4.48 6.92 -6.54
CA GLY A 33 -4.66 8.28 -6.02
C GLY A 33 -3.33 9.02 -5.87
N LEU A 34 -2.27 8.31 -5.48
CA LEU A 34 -0.91 8.87 -5.45
C LEU A 34 -0.47 9.26 -6.87
N ALA A 35 -0.75 8.40 -7.86
CA ALA A 35 -0.51 8.63 -9.29
C ALA A 35 -1.12 9.93 -9.79
N ALA A 36 -2.37 10.19 -9.40
CA ALA A 36 -3.11 11.38 -9.76
C ALA A 36 -2.69 12.64 -8.99
N ALA A 37 -2.22 12.48 -7.74
CA ALA A 37 -1.80 13.58 -6.87
C ALA A 37 -0.38 14.10 -7.19
N ASN A 38 0.40 13.36 -7.97
CA ASN A 38 1.74 13.76 -8.42
C ASN A 38 1.79 13.91 -9.95
N ALA A 39 2.85 14.51 -10.47
CA ALA A 39 3.12 14.44 -11.90
C ALA A 39 3.51 13.00 -12.26
N VAL A 40 2.79 12.37 -13.20
CA VAL A 40 3.10 10.99 -13.65
C VAL A 40 4.56 10.84 -14.11
N SER A 41 5.14 11.90 -14.65
CA SER A 41 6.56 11.95 -15.03
C SER A 41 7.52 11.76 -13.85
N ALA A 42 7.11 12.02 -12.62
CA ALA A 42 7.94 11.87 -11.43
C ALA A 42 8.35 10.41 -11.17
N TRP A 43 7.54 9.43 -11.59
CA TRP A 43 7.90 8.00 -11.46
C TRP A 43 8.81 7.48 -12.57
N ASN A 44 9.11 8.31 -13.58
CA ASN A 44 9.83 7.91 -14.78
C ASN A 44 9.35 6.55 -15.32
N LEU A 45 8.07 6.47 -15.71
CA LEU A 45 7.47 5.22 -16.19
C LEU A 45 8.07 4.81 -17.55
N LEU A 46 8.95 3.81 -17.52
CA LEU A 46 9.65 3.30 -18.69
C LEU A 46 8.76 2.32 -19.47
N PRO A 47 8.82 2.31 -20.81
CA PRO A 47 8.08 1.36 -21.64
C PRO A 47 8.74 -0.04 -21.62
N TYR A 48 7.89 -1.07 -21.52
CA TYR A 48 8.26 -2.48 -21.60
C TYR A 48 7.36 -3.16 -22.63
N PRO A 49 7.66 -3.02 -23.94
CA PRO A 49 6.88 -3.67 -24.99
C PRO A 49 7.08 -5.18 -24.94
N SER A 50 5.98 -5.93 -25.05
CA SER A 50 5.98 -7.38 -25.06
C SER A 50 5.08 -7.89 -26.19
N PRO A 51 5.60 -7.97 -27.43
CA PRO A 51 4.81 -8.38 -28.59
C PRO A 51 4.21 -9.78 -28.45
N ALA A 52 4.94 -10.72 -27.84
CA ALA A 52 4.47 -12.09 -27.59
C ALA A 52 3.21 -12.14 -26.72
N PHE A 53 3.02 -11.14 -25.86
CA PHE A 53 1.87 -10.98 -24.98
C PHE A 53 0.90 -9.88 -25.47
N SER A 54 1.14 -9.29 -26.65
CA SER A 54 0.35 -8.20 -27.24
C SER A 54 0.08 -7.03 -26.28
N VAL A 55 1.09 -6.65 -25.49
CA VAL A 55 0.97 -5.58 -24.48
C VAL A 55 2.16 -4.64 -24.50
N GLU A 56 1.91 -3.37 -24.22
CA GLU A 56 2.93 -2.38 -23.91
C GLU A 56 2.76 -1.91 -22.47
N SER A 57 3.53 -2.51 -21.58
CA SER A 57 3.49 -2.19 -20.15
C SER A 57 4.33 -0.94 -19.86
N ARG A 58 3.99 -0.23 -18.79
CA ARG A 58 4.85 0.83 -18.24
C ARG A 58 5.03 0.63 -16.75
N ILE A 59 6.27 0.58 -16.30
CA ILE A 59 6.60 0.45 -14.88
C ILE A 59 7.60 1.53 -14.47
N SER A 60 7.55 1.92 -13.20
CA SER A 60 8.45 2.90 -12.60
C SER A 60 9.90 2.43 -12.72
N GLU A 61 10.79 3.34 -13.12
CA GLU A 61 12.25 3.14 -13.00
C GLU A 61 12.64 2.93 -11.53
N TYR A 62 11.94 3.60 -10.62
CA TYR A 62 12.19 3.56 -9.18
C TYR A 62 11.52 2.37 -8.48
N PRO A 63 12.07 1.87 -7.37
CA PRO A 63 11.50 0.74 -6.64
C PRO A 63 10.18 1.10 -5.98
N VAL A 64 9.27 0.13 -5.96
CA VAL A 64 8.06 0.13 -5.14
C VAL A 64 8.27 -0.82 -3.96
N ILE A 65 8.22 -0.30 -2.74
CA ILE A 65 8.51 -1.06 -1.52
C ILE A 65 7.23 -1.20 -0.69
N VAL A 66 6.87 -2.44 -0.34
CA VAL A 66 5.76 -2.71 0.57
C VAL A 66 6.31 -2.98 1.98
N LEU A 67 6.06 -2.05 2.88
CA LEU A 67 6.34 -2.15 4.31
C LEU A 67 5.06 -2.49 5.07
N ARG A 68 5.21 -2.91 6.31
CA ARG A 68 4.09 -3.29 7.18
C ARG A 68 4.09 -2.55 8.50
N SER A 69 2.89 -2.32 8.99
CA SER A 69 2.56 -2.07 10.38
C SER A 69 1.69 -3.22 10.90
N LYS A 70 1.78 -3.49 12.20
CA LYS A 70 0.89 -4.46 12.89
C LYS A 70 -0.35 -3.81 13.50
N ARG A 71 -0.48 -2.47 13.42
CA ARG A 71 -1.57 -1.67 14.00
C ARG A 71 -1.79 -0.40 13.18
N SER A 72 -2.93 0.27 13.34
CA SER A 72 -3.23 1.55 12.66
C SER A 72 -2.39 2.72 13.19
N SER A 73 -2.12 2.80 14.50
CA SER A 73 -1.52 4.01 15.09
C SER A 73 -0.14 4.43 14.54
N PRO A 74 0.77 3.53 14.13
CA PRO A 74 1.98 3.93 13.42
C PRO A 74 1.71 4.55 12.04
N LEU A 75 0.67 4.11 11.33
CA LEU A 75 0.26 4.67 10.04
C LEU A 75 -0.36 6.06 10.21
N GLU A 76 -1.18 6.26 11.25
CA GLU A 76 -1.74 7.58 11.58
C GLU A 76 -0.63 8.60 11.86
N ARG A 77 0.39 8.20 12.63
CA ARG A 77 1.57 9.05 12.85
C ARG A 77 2.32 9.34 11.56
N LEU A 78 2.48 8.33 10.69
CA LEU A 78 3.13 8.51 9.39
C LEU A 78 2.38 9.55 8.54
N VAL A 79 1.06 9.48 8.46
CA VAL A 79 0.24 10.48 7.72
C VAL A 79 0.46 11.89 8.26
N LEU A 80 0.45 12.07 9.59
CA LEU A 80 0.71 13.38 10.20
C LEU A 80 2.11 13.91 9.90
N GLN A 81 3.13 13.04 9.93
CA GLN A 81 4.51 13.41 9.61
C GLN A 81 4.67 13.79 8.13
N LEU A 82 4.10 13.01 7.22
CA LEU A 82 4.14 13.29 5.78
C LEU A 82 3.46 14.63 5.47
N LYS A 83 2.29 14.87 6.07
CA LYS A 83 1.59 16.16 5.95
C LYS A 83 2.42 17.32 6.51
N GLY A 84 3.07 17.15 7.66
CA GLY A 84 3.91 18.17 8.28
C GLY A 84 5.17 18.52 7.47
N MET A 85 5.60 17.63 6.57
CA MET A 85 6.77 17.81 5.71
C MET A 85 6.41 18.11 4.24
N ASP A 86 5.12 18.31 3.94
CA ASP A 86 4.61 18.52 2.57
C ASP A 86 5.02 17.41 1.58
N ILE A 87 5.12 16.17 2.07
CA ILE A 87 5.41 15.02 1.22
C ILE A 87 4.10 14.50 0.65
N VAL A 88 4.01 14.43 -0.68
CA VAL A 88 2.85 13.88 -1.39
C VAL A 88 2.60 12.44 -0.96
N HIS A 89 1.40 12.19 -0.44
CA HIS A 89 0.99 10.90 0.05
C HIS A 89 -0.50 10.68 -0.19
N ASN A 90 -0.90 9.42 -0.12
CA ASN A 90 -2.29 9.01 -0.16
C ASN A 90 -2.53 7.92 0.90
N ALA A 91 -3.75 7.83 1.42
CA ALA A 91 -4.10 6.84 2.43
C ALA A 91 -5.44 6.17 2.11
N PHE A 92 -5.53 4.89 2.44
CA PHE A 92 -6.76 4.10 2.35
C PHE A 92 -7.20 3.69 3.75
N ILE A 93 -8.43 4.08 4.12
CA ILE A 93 -9.02 3.85 5.44
C ILE A 93 -10.10 2.78 5.30
N ASP A 94 -10.33 1.97 6.34
CA ASP A 94 -11.35 0.93 6.33
C ASP A 94 -12.78 1.42 6.04
N SER A 95 -13.10 2.68 6.36
CA SER A 95 -14.36 3.35 5.99
C SER A 95 -14.56 3.51 4.47
N MET A 96 -13.49 3.38 3.67
CA MET A 96 -13.55 3.39 2.21
C MET A 96 -13.92 2.02 1.65
N LEU A 97 -14.13 1.01 2.49
CA LEU A 97 -14.74 -0.26 2.12
C LEU A 97 -16.26 -0.11 2.21
N GLY A 98 -16.98 -0.63 1.22
CA GLY A 98 -18.44 -0.52 1.17
C GLY A 98 -18.98 -0.90 -0.20
N VAL A 99 -20.31 -0.90 -0.34
CA VAL A 99 -20.98 -1.37 -1.57
C VAL A 99 -21.19 -0.27 -2.61
N SER A 100 -21.02 1.01 -2.25
CA SER A 100 -21.11 2.14 -3.19
C SER A 100 -20.16 3.28 -2.85
N ALA A 101 -19.81 4.08 -3.86
CA ALA A 101 -18.96 5.27 -3.66
C ALA A 101 -19.61 6.30 -2.72
N VAL A 102 -20.94 6.47 -2.77
CA VAL A 102 -21.67 7.43 -1.91
C VAL A 102 -21.57 7.04 -0.44
N GLU A 103 -21.75 5.75 -0.13
CA GLU A 103 -21.59 5.24 1.22
C GLU A 103 -20.14 5.36 1.70
N GLN A 104 -19.17 4.98 0.87
CA GLN A 104 -17.76 5.07 1.20
C GLN A 104 -17.33 6.51 1.49
N GLN A 105 -17.78 7.49 0.69
CA GLN A 105 -17.50 8.91 0.92
C GLN A 105 -18.12 9.40 2.23
N SER A 106 -19.38 9.06 2.48
CA SER A 106 -20.09 9.47 3.70
C SER A 106 -19.46 8.85 4.95
N ALA A 107 -19.14 7.56 4.92
CA ALA A 107 -18.47 6.86 6.02
C ALA A 107 -17.07 7.39 6.27
N THR A 108 -16.33 7.72 5.20
CA THR A 108 -14.97 8.28 5.32
C THR A 108 -14.97 9.70 5.85
N LEU A 109 -15.96 10.52 5.48
CA LEU A 109 -16.12 11.87 6.05
C LEU A 109 -16.39 11.82 7.57
N ALA A 110 -17.10 10.79 8.03
CA ALA A 110 -17.39 10.56 9.45
C ALA A 110 -16.30 9.75 10.20
N ALA A 111 -15.22 9.36 9.50
CA ALA A 111 -14.20 8.50 10.10
C ALA A 111 -13.38 9.25 11.16
N GLU A 112 -13.07 8.57 12.26
CA GLU A 112 -12.31 9.13 13.37
C GLU A 112 -11.05 8.31 13.66
N PRO A 113 -9.90 8.96 13.93
CA PRO A 113 -8.70 8.26 14.41
C PRO A 113 -8.99 7.40 15.65
N GLY A 114 -8.44 6.20 15.69
CA GLY A 114 -8.65 5.24 16.78
C GLY A 114 -9.97 4.47 16.74
N LYS A 115 -11.00 4.96 16.01
CA LYS A 115 -12.20 4.17 15.68
C LYS A 115 -12.06 3.48 14.34
N ASN A 116 -11.60 4.22 13.34
CA ASN A 116 -11.29 3.74 12.01
C ASN A 116 -9.81 3.40 11.88
N ARG A 117 -9.51 2.44 11.02
CA ARG A 117 -8.16 1.91 10.86
C ARG A 117 -7.66 2.18 9.46
N ILE A 118 -6.43 2.67 9.39
CA ILE A 118 -5.74 2.82 8.11
C ILE A 118 -5.33 1.42 7.63
N VAL A 119 -5.67 1.11 6.37
CA VAL A 119 -5.30 -0.13 5.69
C VAL A 119 -3.97 0.05 4.97
N CYS A 120 -3.76 1.19 4.30
CA CYS A 120 -2.55 1.48 3.54
C CYS A 120 -2.22 2.98 3.57
N VAL A 121 -0.94 3.32 3.64
CA VAL A 121 -0.41 4.67 3.37
C VAL A 121 0.63 4.54 2.26
N GLY A 122 0.48 5.32 1.20
CA GLY A 122 1.41 5.38 0.08
C GLY A 122 2.07 6.75 -0.01
N LEU A 123 3.35 6.77 -0.32
CA LEU A 123 4.11 7.99 -0.57
C LEU A 123 5.12 7.78 -1.71
N PHE A 124 5.52 8.88 -2.35
CA PHE A 124 6.62 8.90 -3.30
C PHE A 124 7.56 10.07 -2.95
N GLY A 125 8.86 9.83 -2.98
CA GLY A 125 9.84 10.89 -2.71
C GLY A 125 11.28 10.39 -2.78
N SER A 126 12.22 11.31 -2.56
CA SER A 126 13.65 10.98 -2.55
C SER A 126 14.01 10.09 -1.34
N GLU A 127 14.98 9.20 -1.50
CA GLU A 127 15.43 8.32 -0.39
C GLU A 127 15.83 9.12 0.85
N SER A 128 16.53 10.24 0.68
CA SER A 128 16.99 11.10 1.78
C SER A 128 15.84 11.66 2.61
N GLU A 129 14.72 12.02 1.97
CA GLU A 129 13.57 12.64 2.64
C GLU A 129 12.68 11.58 3.31
N ILE A 130 12.45 10.45 2.63
CA ILE A 130 11.49 9.46 3.11
C ILE A 130 12.10 8.47 4.10
N ARG A 131 13.41 8.18 4.01
CA ARG A 131 14.09 7.17 4.85
C ARG A 131 13.89 7.39 6.36
N PRO A 132 14.03 8.61 6.91
CA PRO A 132 13.80 8.87 8.33
C PRO A 132 12.38 8.51 8.80
N LEU A 133 11.38 8.64 7.92
CA LEU A 133 9.96 8.41 8.22
C LEU A 133 9.60 6.92 8.18
N ILE A 134 10.21 6.17 7.27
CA ILE A 134 9.83 4.78 7.00
C ILE A 134 10.69 3.73 7.72
N LYS A 135 11.85 4.12 8.28
CA LYS A 135 12.86 3.20 8.85
C LYS A 135 12.34 2.32 9.99
N SER A 136 11.28 2.73 10.68
CA SER A 136 10.67 1.96 11.77
C SER A 136 9.76 0.83 11.29
N PHE A 137 9.35 0.85 10.02
CA PHE A 137 8.51 -0.18 9.45
C PHE A 137 9.36 -1.32 8.89
N SER A 138 8.84 -2.54 9.01
CA SER A 138 9.49 -3.73 8.45
C SER A 138 8.94 -4.03 7.05
N LEU A 139 9.66 -4.80 6.24
CA LEU A 139 9.11 -5.34 4.99
C LEU A 139 7.88 -6.21 5.27
N TYR A 140 6.88 -6.12 4.39
CA TYR A 140 5.74 -7.05 4.36
C TYR A 140 6.20 -8.41 3.80
N LYS A 141 5.81 -9.51 4.46
CA LYS A 141 6.27 -10.87 4.13
C LYS A 141 5.11 -11.81 3.83
N THR A 142 5.41 -12.95 3.20
CA THR A 142 4.46 -14.03 2.96
C THR A 142 3.75 -14.49 4.24
N SER A 143 4.49 -14.57 5.36
CA SER A 143 3.90 -14.93 6.67
C SER A 143 2.80 -13.97 7.12
N ASP A 144 2.90 -12.67 6.76
CA ASP A 144 1.86 -11.69 7.08
C ASP A 144 0.61 -11.92 6.22
N SER A 145 0.78 -12.25 4.93
CA SER A 145 -0.35 -12.56 4.03
C SER A 145 -1.12 -13.82 4.40
N LEU A 146 -0.44 -14.81 5.00
CA LEU A 146 -1.04 -16.09 5.39
C LEU A 146 -1.65 -16.07 6.79
N ALA A 147 -1.41 -15.02 7.59
CA ALA A 147 -1.94 -14.93 8.96
C ALA A 147 -3.49 -14.94 9.02
N HIS A 148 -4.15 -14.58 7.91
CA HIS A 148 -5.61 -14.55 7.76
C HIS A 148 -6.15 -15.65 6.85
N ALA A 149 -5.30 -16.60 6.43
CA ALA A 149 -5.76 -17.75 5.67
C ALA A 149 -6.60 -18.66 6.59
N ALA A 150 -7.77 -19.08 6.14
CA ALA A 150 -8.56 -20.07 6.87
C ALA A 150 -7.70 -21.33 7.10
N PRO A 151 -7.79 -21.98 8.28
CA PRO A 151 -7.09 -23.24 8.49
C PRO A 151 -7.50 -24.23 7.40
N SER A 152 -6.51 -24.85 6.77
CA SER A 152 -6.73 -25.93 5.82
C SER A 152 -7.60 -26.99 6.49
N VAL A 153 -8.79 -27.24 5.94
CA VAL A 153 -9.63 -28.36 6.37
C VAL A 153 -8.85 -29.63 6.06
N GLU A 154 -8.31 -30.28 7.08
CA GLU A 154 -7.84 -31.65 6.95
C GLU A 154 -9.06 -32.50 6.59
N ILE A 155 -9.12 -32.92 5.33
CA ILE A 155 -10.09 -33.91 4.87
C ILE A 155 -9.67 -35.21 5.56
N GLY A 156 -10.28 -35.47 6.71
CA GLY A 156 -10.03 -36.65 7.51
C GLY A 156 -10.11 -37.91 6.65
N ALA A 157 -9.13 -38.78 6.85
CA ALA A 157 -9.06 -40.10 6.26
C ALA A 157 -10.42 -40.80 6.37
N MET A 158 -11.14 -40.94 5.26
CA MET A 158 -12.20 -41.92 5.14
C MET A 158 -11.52 -43.29 5.13
N ALA A 159 -11.49 -43.89 6.31
CA ALA A 159 -11.18 -45.29 6.52
C ALA A 159 -11.97 -46.16 5.53
N ARG A 160 -11.26 -47.04 4.83
CA ARG A 160 -11.81 -48.24 4.21
C ARG A 160 -11.20 -49.44 4.91
#